data_AF-C6KT61-F1
#
_entry.id   AF-C6KT61-F1
#
_cell.length_a   1.000
_cell.length_b   1.000
_cell.length_c   1.000
_cell.angle_alpha   90.00
_cell.angle_beta   90.00
_cell.angle_gamma   90.00
#
_symmetry.space_group_name_H-M   'P 1'
#
loop_
_entity.id
_entity.type
_entity.pdbx_description
1 polymer ?
#
loop_
_entity_poly.entity_id
_entity_poly.type
_entity_poly.pdbx_seq_one_letter_code
_entity_poly.pdbx_strand_id
1 'polypeptide(L)'
;MKRIYYTRINNNINNRFHLLKKYFCIEKTSNKEDIENFFKDLTSDESKTWEYYIKGINPDYEPRKEMYHFLINQNVNVKRMTVYEIECFTKWLQMRKIYGNKYPAFPYEIKFEDKIEELKEKYPLHKD
;
A
#
# COMPACT_ATOMS: atom_id res chain seq x y z
N MET A 1 -22.19 -1.66 -33.32
CA MET A 1 -21.92 -0.45 -32.51
C MET A 1 -20.41 -0.23 -32.42
N LYS A 2 -19.98 1.04 -32.53
CA LYS A 2 -18.60 1.57 -32.74
C LYS A 2 -17.61 1.14 -31.62
N ARG A 3 -16.49 0.46 -31.95
CA ARG A 3 -15.10 0.93 -32.18
C ARG A 3 -14.48 1.74 -31.02
N ILE A 4 -13.35 1.27 -30.47
CA ILE A 4 -12.07 1.99 -30.20
C ILE A 4 -10.97 0.92 -29.98
N TYR A 5 -10.25 0.49 -31.02
CA TYR A 5 -8.89 0.92 -31.40
C TYR A 5 -7.80 0.67 -30.34
N TYR A 6 -7.14 -0.49 -30.45
CA TYR A 6 -5.78 -0.70 -29.98
C TYR A 6 -4.86 0.30 -30.69
N THR A 7 -4.56 1.41 -30.02
CA THR A 7 -3.58 2.39 -30.51
C THR A 7 -2.19 1.88 -30.15
N ARG A 8 -1.49 1.49 -31.22
CA ARG A 8 -0.06 1.23 -31.32
C ARG A 8 0.72 2.24 -30.49
N ILE A 9 1.30 1.80 -29.37
CA ILE A 9 2.20 2.61 -28.54
C ILE A 9 3.48 2.79 -29.34
N ASN A 10 3.54 3.91 -30.07
CA ASN A 10 4.73 4.35 -30.78
C ASN A 10 5.64 5.10 -29.79
N ASN A 11 6.94 4.81 -29.89
CA ASN A 11 8.01 5.20 -28.98
C ASN A 11 8.02 6.69 -28.66
N ASN A 12 7.64 7.05 -27.44
CA ASN A 12 7.93 8.36 -26.86
C ASN A 12 8.10 8.23 -25.35
N ILE A 13 9.17 7.54 -24.95
CA ILE A 13 9.51 7.21 -23.56
C ILE A 13 9.56 8.49 -22.70
N ASN A 14 9.96 9.63 -23.27
CA ASN A 14 10.10 10.90 -22.54
C ASN A 14 8.76 11.54 -22.11
N ASN A 15 7.65 11.30 -22.80
CA ASN A 15 6.36 11.92 -22.44
C ASN A 15 5.61 11.14 -21.35
N ARG A 16 5.89 9.85 -21.14
CA ARG A 16 5.31 9.07 -20.04
C ARG A 16 5.87 9.48 -18.68
N PHE A 17 7.12 9.93 -18.63
CA PHE A 17 7.77 10.40 -17.40
C PHE A 17 7.03 11.57 -16.74
N HIS A 18 6.51 12.52 -17.53
CA HIS A 18 5.78 13.67 -16.98
C HIS A 18 4.42 13.30 -16.38
N LEU A 19 3.74 12.29 -16.92
CA LEU A 19 2.45 11.84 -16.40
C LEU A 19 2.62 11.08 -15.08
N LEU A 20 3.61 10.18 -14.98
CA LEU A 20 3.86 9.43 -13.76
C LEU A 20 4.31 10.34 -12.61
N LYS A 21 5.14 11.35 -12.90
CA LYS A 21 5.61 12.33 -11.90
C LYS A 21 4.46 13.13 -11.26
N LYS A 22 3.31 13.26 -11.95
CA LYS A 22 2.12 13.96 -11.43
C LYS A 22 1.34 13.13 -10.41
N TYR A 23 1.45 11.80 -10.45
CA TYR A 23 0.73 10.89 -9.56
C TYR A 23 1.58 10.37 -8.40
N PHE A 24 2.89 10.64 -8.41
CA PHE A 24 3.80 10.18 -7.37
C PHE A 24 4.30 11.33 -6.50
N CYS A 25 4.03 11.23 -5.19
CA CYS A 25 4.55 12.09 -4.14
C CYS A 25 6.03 11.77 -3.87
N ILE A 26 6.89 11.95 -4.87
CA ILE A 26 8.34 11.84 -4.68
C ILE A 26 8.83 13.18 -4.15
N GLU A 27 9.28 13.22 -2.90
CA GLU A 27 9.94 14.39 -2.34
C GLU A 27 11.19 14.73 -3.17
N LYS A 28 11.40 16.03 -3.41
CA LYS A 28 12.49 16.60 -4.24
C LYS A 28 13.91 16.26 -3.76
N THR A 29 14.05 15.57 -2.64
CA THR A 29 15.30 15.28 -1.93
C THR A 29 15.95 13.96 -2.32
N SER A 30 15.25 13.10 -3.07
CA SER A 30 15.82 11.83 -3.56
C SER A 30 16.83 12.07 -4.68
N ASN A 31 18.01 11.45 -4.58
CA ASN A 31 19.02 11.54 -5.63
C ASN A 31 18.44 10.99 -6.94
N LYS A 32 18.85 11.57 -8.07
CA LYS A 32 18.34 11.16 -9.39
C LYS A 32 18.50 9.65 -9.63
N GLU A 33 19.55 9.05 -9.09
CA GLU A 33 19.81 7.60 -9.11
C GLU A 33 18.75 6.79 -8.35
N ASP A 34 18.28 7.24 -7.18
CA ASP A 34 17.24 6.58 -6.41
C ASP A 34 15.92 6.53 -7.18
N ILE A 35 15.60 7.64 -7.86
CA ILE A 35 14.41 7.77 -8.69
C ILE A 35 14.50 6.84 -9.91
N GLU A 36 15.66 6.80 -10.58
CA GLU A 36 15.87 5.91 -11.73
C GLU A 36 15.80 4.43 -11.34
N ASN A 37 16.35 4.06 -10.19
CA ASN A 37 16.27 2.70 -9.65
C ASN A 37 14.83 2.34 -9.27
N PHE A 38 14.09 3.24 -8.63
CA PHE A 38 12.67 3.05 -8.32
C PHE A 38 11.82 2.82 -9.58
N PHE A 39 12.05 3.59 -10.65
CA PHE A 39 11.34 3.38 -11.92
C PHE A 39 11.74 2.08 -12.60
N LYS A 40 13.03 1.72 -12.60
CA LYS A 40 13.49 0.41 -13.12
C LYS A 40 12.77 -0.72 -12.39
N ASP A 41 12.73 -0.63 -11.06
CA ASP A 41 12.05 -1.58 -10.20
C ASP A 41 10.57 -1.72 -10.54
N LEU A 42 9.84 -0.61 -10.61
CA LEU A 42 8.43 -0.58 -11.02
C LEU A 42 8.18 -1.19 -12.40
N THR A 43 9.07 -0.93 -13.37
CA THR A 43 8.90 -1.45 -14.75
C THR A 43 9.31 -2.91 -14.90
N SER A 44 10.18 -3.41 -14.03
CA SER A 44 10.69 -4.77 -14.09
C SER A 44 9.77 -5.79 -13.43
N ASP A 45 9.02 -5.37 -12.41
CA ASP A 45 8.31 -6.29 -11.53
C ASP A 45 7.03 -5.64 -10.96
N GLU A 46 5.87 -6.03 -11.49
CA GLU A 46 4.56 -5.59 -10.99
C GLU A 46 4.40 -5.87 -9.49
N SER A 47 5.08 -6.90 -8.96
CA SER A 47 5.01 -7.25 -7.53
C SER A 47 5.64 -6.18 -6.63
N LYS A 48 6.62 -5.39 -7.14
CA LYS A 48 7.21 -4.26 -6.39
C LYS A 48 6.23 -3.10 -6.23
N THR A 49 5.32 -2.90 -7.20
CA THR A 49 4.28 -1.85 -7.10
C THR A 49 3.36 -2.12 -5.90
N TRP A 50 2.96 -3.38 -5.72
CA TRP A 50 2.17 -3.78 -4.57
C TRP A 50 2.95 -3.61 -3.27
N GLU A 51 4.22 -4.00 -3.25
CA GLU A 51 5.08 -3.86 -2.07
C GLU A 51 5.26 -2.40 -1.63
N TYR A 52 5.42 -1.47 -2.58
CA TYR A 52 5.49 -0.04 -2.27
C TYR A 52 4.15 0.52 -1.79
N TYR A 53 3.05 0.02 -2.34
CA TYR A 53 1.73 0.36 -1.82
C TYR A 53 1.61 -0.12 -0.39
N ILE A 54 1.79 -1.40 -0.06
CA ILE A 54 1.57 -1.92 1.31
C ILE A 54 2.48 -1.26 2.34
N LYS A 55 3.73 -0.97 1.97
CA LYS A 55 4.71 -0.31 2.85
C LYS A 55 4.45 1.19 3.02
N GLY A 56 3.49 1.78 2.30
CA GLY A 56 3.23 3.22 2.36
C GLY A 56 4.36 4.08 1.80
N ILE A 57 5.19 3.51 0.91
CA ILE A 57 6.28 4.21 0.22
C ILE A 57 5.72 5.01 -0.96
N ASN A 58 4.71 4.46 -1.64
CA ASN A 58 4.11 5.09 -2.80
C ASN A 58 2.58 4.98 -2.84
N PRO A 59 1.83 6.09 -2.73
CA PRO A 59 2.34 7.41 -2.31
C PRO A 59 2.96 7.32 -0.91
N ASP A 60 3.84 8.26 -0.58
CA ASP A 60 4.29 8.40 0.79
C ASP A 60 3.08 8.71 1.69
N TYR A 61 2.75 7.75 2.55
CA TYR A 61 1.57 7.82 3.39
C TYR A 61 1.86 7.18 4.75
N GLU A 62 2.33 8.02 5.67
CA GLU A 62 2.69 7.67 7.06
C GLU A 62 1.69 6.73 7.76
N PRO A 63 0.36 6.94 7.70
CA PRO A 63 -0.59 6.03 8.35
C PRO A 63 -0.50 4.58 7.86
N ARG A 64 -0.14 4.38 6.58
CA ARG A 64 0.02 3.03 6.03
C ARG A 64 1.37 2.43 6.39
N LYS A 65 2.44 3.24 6.54
CA LYS A 65 3.70 2.78 7.14
C LYS A 65 3.47 2.30 8.57
N GLU A 66 2.77 3.08 9.39
CA GLU A 66 2.38 2.72 10.76
C GLU A 66 1.60 1.39 10.79
N MET A 67 0.60 1.26 9.90
CA MET A 67 -0.19 0.04 9.77
C MET A 67 0.65 -1.18 9.37
N TYR A 68 1.52 -1.03 8.39
CA TYR A 68 2.42 -2.08 7.94
C TYR A 68 3.29 -2.59 9.10
N HIS A 69 3.97 -1.69 9.81
CA HIS A 69 4.79 -2.07 10.96
C HIS A 69 3.98 -2.69 12.10
N PHE A 70 2.79 -2.15 12.39
CA PHE A 70 1.90 -2.70 13.41
C PHE A 70 1.51 -4.15 13.11
N LEU A 71 1.05 -4.45 11.89
CA LEU A 71 0.60 -5.80 11.53
C LEU A 71 1.75 -6.80 11.42
N ILE A 72 2.91 -6.39 10.90
CA ILE A 72 4.11 -7.24 10.89
C ILE A 72 4.52 -7.61 12.32
N ASN A 73 4.48 -6.66 13.26
CA ASN A 73 4.76 -6.92 14.68
C ASN A 73 3.72 -7.85 15.34
N GLN A 74 2.52 -7.97 14.78
CA GLN A 74 1.50 -8.93 15.18
C GLN A 74 1.62 -10.28 14.46
N ASN A 75 2.69 -10.53 13.71
CA ASN A 75 2.92 -11.73 12.90
C ASN A 75 1.87 -11.93 11.79
N VAL A 76 1.38 -10.84 11.17
CA VAL A 76 0.47 -10.89 10.02
C VAL A 76 1.24 -10.64 8.71
N ASN A 77 0.99 -11.47 7.70
CA ASN A 77 1.56 -11.31 6.37
C ASN A 77 0.78 -10.28 5.55
N VAL A 78 1.17 -9.01 5.69
CA VAL A 78 0.53 -7.87 5.02
C VAL A 78 0.56 -7.97 3.50
N LYS A 79 1.58 -8.64 2.92
CA LYS A 79 1.68 -8.81 1.46
C LYS A 79 0.52 -9.61 0.87
N ARG A 80 -0.15 -10.44 1.66
CA ARG A 80 -1.29 -11.27 1.24
C ARG A 80 -2.66 -10.61 1.46
N MET A 81 -2.71 -9.47 2.14
CA MET A 81 -3.95 -8.74 2.38
C MET A 81 -4.47 -8.11 1.09
N THR A 82 -5.78 -7.86 1.04
CA THR A 82 -6.41 -7.08 -0.01
C THR A 82 -6.23 -5.58 0.21
N VAL A 83 -6.40 -4.79 -0.85
CA VAL A 83 -6.44 -3.31 -0.78
C VAL A 83 -7.45 -2.85 0.27
N TYR A 84 -8.66 -3.43 0.28
CA TYR A 84 -9.72 -3.09 1.23
C TYR A 84 -9.32 -3.34 2.68
N GLU A 85 -8.72 -4.50 2.97
CA GLU A 85 -8.25 -4.82 4.33
C GLU A 85 -7.16 -3.84 4.79
N ILE A 86 -6.21 -3.51 3.92
CA ILE A 86 -5.16 -2.52 4.20
C ILE A 86 -5.74 -1.14 4.51
N GLU A 87 -6.69 -0.67 3.71
CA GLU A 87 -7.33 0.63 3.92
C GLU A 87 -8.18 0.66 5.20
N CYS A 88 -8.93 -0.39 5.48
CA CYS A 88 -9.72 -0.53 6.70
C CYS A 88 -8.83 -0.53 7.95
N PHE A 89 -7.79 -1.36 7.98
CA PHE A 89 -6.86 -1.40 9.12
C PHE A 89 -6.11 -0.09 9.32
N THR A 90 -5.71 0.57 8.23
CA THR A 90 -5.09 1.89 8.30
C THR A 90 -6.03 2.89 8.98
N LYS A 91 -7.30 2.94 8.56
CA LYS A 91 -8.32 3.81 9.18
C LYS A 91 -8.57 3.46 10.64
N TRP A 92 -8.66 2.17 10.97
CA TRP A 92 -8.90 1.71 12.34
C TRP A 92 -7.76 2.08 13.29
N LEU A 93 -6.50 1.92 12.86
CA LEU A 93 -5.35 2.34 13.65
C LEU A 93 -5.33 3.86 13.85
N GLN A 94 -5.64 4.65 12.81
CA GLN A 94 -5.79 6.09 12.93
C GLN A 94 -6.90 6.48 13.92
N MET A 95 -8.07 5.82 13.84
CA MET A 95 -9.16 6.06 14.79
C MET A 95 -8.75 5.76 16.22
N ARG A 96 -8.02 4.66 16.45
CA ARG A 96 -7.53 4.31 17.79
C ARG A 96 -6.52 5.33 18.33
N LYS A 97 -5.68 5.88 17.46
CA LYS A 97 -4.72 6.96 17.79
C LYS A 97 -5.42 8.25 18.20
N ILE A 98 -6.52 8.62 17.52
CA ILE A 98 -7.25 9.87 17.75
C ILE A 98 -8.24 9.75 18.93
N TYR A 99 -8.99 8.65 19.02
CA TYR A 99 -10.13 8.52 19.93
C TYR A 99 -9.92 7.51 21.06
N GLY A 100 -8.78 6.81 21.08
CA GLY A 100 -8.41 5.82 22.08
C GLY A 100 -9.04 4.44 21.85
N ASN A 101 -8.88 3.55 22.83
CA ASN A 101 -9.22 2.11 22.75
C ASN A 101 -10.70 1.78 22.54
N LYS A 102 -11.60 2.77 22.67
CA LYS A 102 -13.03 2.61 22.37
C LYS A 102 -13.32 2.59 20.86
N TYR A 103 -12.34 2.92 20.02
CA TYR A 103 -12.45 2.87 18.57
C TYR A 103 -11.37 1.97 17.94
N PRO A 104 -11.66 1.35 16.77
CA PRO A 104 -12.96 1.35 16.08
C PRO A 104 -14.05 0.61 16.87
N ALA A 105 -15.29 1.10 16.76
CA ALA A 105 -16.46 0.46 17.37
C ALA A 105 -17.11 -0.46 16.34
N PHE A 106 -17.00 -1.78 16.55
CA PHE A 106 -17.62 -2.78 15.69
C PHE A 106 -18.99 -3.22 16.24
N PRO A 107 -19.89 -3.73 15.38
CA PRO A 107 -21.12 -4.35 15.84
C PRO A 107 -20.84 -5.69 16.55
N TYR A 108 -21.85 -6.22 17.25
CA TYR A 108 -21.84 -7.58 17.84
C TYR A 108 -20.72 -7.85 18.85
N GLU A 109 -20.32 -6.83 19.62
CA GLU A 109 -19.27 -6.93 20.66
C GLU A 109 -17.88 -7.33 20.14
N ILE A 110 -17.67 -7.31 18.83
CA ILE A 110 -16.39 -7.56 18.20
C ILE A 110 -15.40 -6.47 18.63
N LYS A 111 -14.21 -6.89 19.05
CA LYS A 111 -13.11 -6.00 19.40
C LYS A 111 -12.13 -5.87 18.24
N PHE A 112 -11.31 -4.83 18.30
CA PHE A 112 -10.21 -4.67 17.35
C PHE A 112 -9.20 -5.81 17.42
N GLU A 113 -8.97 -6.34 18.61
CA GLU A 113 -8.12 -7.49 18.85
C GLU A 113 -8.65 -8.75 18.12
N ASP A 114 -9.96 -8.95 18.08
CA ASP A 114 -10.56 -10.09 17.35
C ASP A 114 -10.30 -9.97 15.84
N LYS A 115 -10.28 -8.74 15.29
CA LYS A 115 -9.93 -8.48 13.90
C LYS A 115 -8.46 -8.75 13.59
N ILE A 116 -7.56 -8.46 14.54
CA ILE A 116 -6.15 -8.82 14.40
C ILE A 116 -6.00 -10.34 14.38
N GLU A 117 -6.73 -11.06 15.24
CA GLU A 117 -6.66 -12.52 15.30
C GLU A 117 -7.20 -13.17 14.03
N GLU A 118 -8.33 -12.67 13.49
CA GLU A 118 -8.87 -13.07 12.19
C GLU A 118 -7.82 -12.93 11.07
N LEU A 119 -7.04 -11.84 11.07
CA LEU A 119 -5.96 -11.65 10.10
C LEU A 119 -4.77 -12.60 10.31
N LYS A 120 -4.41 -12.91 11.57
CA LYS A 120 -3.32 -13.85 11.86
C LYS A 120 -3.67 -15.26 11.39
N GLU A 121 -4.91 -15.69 11.62
CA GLU A 121 -5.41 -16.99 11.14
C GLU A 121 -5.43 -17.05 9.62
N LYS A 122 -5.89 -15.97 8.97
CA LYS A 122 -6.02 -15.90 7.51
C LYS A 122 -4.67 -15.73 6.80
N TYR A 123 -3.76 -14.96 7.38
CA TYR A 123 -2.48 -14.55 6.79
C TYR A 123 -1.33 -14.66 7.80
N PRO A 124 -0.98 -15.87 8.27
CA PRO A 124 0.14 -16.02 9.19
C PRO A 124 1.44 -15.58 8.53
N LEU A 125 2.24 -14.78 9.24
CA LEU A 125 3.61 -14.49 8.84
C LEU A 125 4.49 -15.67 9.25
N HIS A 126 4.80 -16.54 8.29
CA HIS A 126 5.85 -17.53 8.49
C HIS A 126 7.19 -16.78 8.55
N LYS A 127 7.96 -17.03 9.60
CA LYS A 127 9.37 -16.65 9.61
C LYS A 127 10.08 -17.64 8.71
N ASP A 128 10.57 -17.16 7.57
CA ASP A 128 11.55 -17.89 6.76
C ASP A 128 12.84 -18.12 7.58
#